data_AF-A0A9W9YZ15-F1
#
_entry.id   AF-A0A9W9YZ15-F1
#
_cell.length_a   1.000
_cell.length_b   1.000
_cell.length_c   1.000
_cell.angle_alpha   90.00
_cell.angle_beta   90.00
_cell.angle_gamma   90.00
#
_symmetry.space_group_name_H-M   'P 1'
#
loop_
_entity.id
_entity.type
_entity.pdbx_description
1 polymer ?
#
loop_
_entity_poly.entity_id
_entity_poly.type
_entity_poly.pdbx_seq_one_letter_code
_entity_poly.pdbx_strand_id
1 'polypeptide(L)'
;MQAIFLTDPPDCDVPSPNEEKSKRRKWLTDLCLEYVEKYICNTNEVTVLVEQIRELHKAHEQPFRCRQQDCEQTYVYHSGRVKHEIDVHSLHVDSDPGEKDAFGYFKCRANCGYVYSTKATRNRHERQTHPDYDHNHEPDKVDDKTPTQDYLYNYHRGKLAFGADPF
;
A
#
# COMPACT_ATOMS: atom_id res chain seq x y z
N MET A 1 -25.59 23.81 19.21
CA MET A 1 -25.49 23.13 17.90
C MET A 1 -26.34 23.93 16.93
N GLN A 2 -25.73 24.65 16.00
CA GLN A 2 -26.46 25.39 14.97
C GLN A 2 -26.97 24.39 13.92
N ALA A 3 -28.27 24.33 13.73
CA ALA A 3 -28.87 23.61 12.62
C ALA A 3 -28.49 24.35 11.32
N ILE A 4 -27.71 23.69 10.47
CA ILE A 4 -27.44 24.18 9.12
C ILE A 4 -28.73 23.95 8.34
N PHE A 5 -29.55 25.00 8.23
CA PHE A 5 -30.66 25.01 7.28
C PHE A 5 -30.07 25.32 5.91
N LEU A 6 -29.99 24.32 5.04
CA LEU A 6 -29.75 24.50 3.61
C LEU A 6 -30.98 25.20 3.02
N THR A 7 -31.00 26.53 3.13
CA THR A 7 -32.06 27.39 2.56
C THR A 7 -31.78 27.79 1.12
N ASP A 8 -30.56 27.53 0.62
CA ASP A 8 -30.22 27.85 -0.74
C ASP A 8 -30.93 26.88 -1.68
N PRO A 9 -31.75 27.40 -2.63
CA PRO A 9 -32.33 26.56 -3.64
C PRO A 9 -31.19 25.90 -4.43
N PRO A 10 -31.30 24.61 -4.77
CA PRO A 10 -30.30 23.97 -5.61
C PRO A 10 -30.17 24.75 -6.92
N ASP A 11 -28.94 24.95 -7.38
CA ASP A 11 -28.61 25.67 -8.61
C ASP A 11 -28.98 24.87 -9.88
N CYS A 12 -29.92 23.94 -9.76
CA CYS A 12 -30.40 23.06 -10.81
C CYS A 12 -31.92 23.05 -10.84
N ASP A 13 -32.48 22.98 -12.06
CA ASP A 13 -33.93 22.95 -12.27
C ASP A 13 -34.51 21.62 -11.76
N VAL A 14 -35.04 21.65 -10.54
CA VAL A 14 -35.66 20.49 -9.90
C VAL A 14 -37.03 20.21 -10.56
N PRO A 15 -37.28 19.00 -11.09
CA PRO A 15 -38.54 18.65 -11.72
C PRO A 15 -39.71 18.69 -10.74
N SER A 16 -40.87 19.13 -11.23
CA SER A 16 -42.05 19.35 -10.39
C SER A 16 -42.55 18.05 -9.75
N PRO A 17 -43.11 18.08 -8.52
CA PRO A 17 -43.73 16.91 -7.88
C PRO A 17 -44.84 16.26 -8.72
N ASN A 18 -45.46 17.04 -9.61
CA ASN A 18 -46.54 16.63 -10.51
C ASN A 18 -46.03 15.97 -11.80
N GLU A 19 -44.73 15.95 -12.03
CA GLU A 19 -44.15 15.23 -13.16
C GLU A 19 -44.17 13.71 -12.96
N GLU A 20 -44.13 13.03 -14.09
CA GLU A 20 -44.06 11.58 -14.16
C GLU A 20 -42.87 11.05 -13.32
N LYS A 21 -43.11 10.00 -12.54
CA LYS A 21 -42.09 9.41 -11.66
C LYS A 21 -40.84 8.95 -12.43
N SER A 22 -41.03 8.50 -13.68
CA SER A 22 -39.94 8.08 -14.57
C SER A 22 -39.00 9.24 -14.90
N LYS A 23 -39.55 10.43 -15.21
CA LYS A 23 -38.79 11.65 -15.50
C LYS A 23 -38.01 12.14 -14.29
N ARG A 24 -38.65 12.19 -13.11
CA ARG A 24 -37.97 12.57 -11.86
C ARG A 24 -36.83 11.62 -11.48
N ARG A 25 -37.04 10.30 -11.67
CA ARG A 25 -35.99 9.30 -11.44
C ARG A 25 -34.83 9.51 -12.40
N LYS A 26 -35.11 9.68 -13.69
CA LYS A 26 -34.09 9.93 -14.70
C LYS A 26 -33.27 11.18 -14.37
N TRP A 27 -33.94 12.29 -14.06
CA TRP A 27 -33.27 13.53 -13.63
C TRP A 27 -32.34 13.32 -12.44
N LEU A 28 -32.78 12.63 -11.39
CA LEU A 28 -31.95 12.39 -10.22
C LEU A 28 -30.75 11.50 -10.56
N THR A 29 -30.95 10.48 -11.39
CA THR A 29 -29.87 9.62 -11.87
C THR A 29 -28.85 10.42 -12.68
N ASP A 30 -29.31 11.24 -13.63
CA ASP A 30 -28.46 12.05 -14.49
C ASP A 30 -27.65 13.07 -13.66
N LEU A 31 -28.28 13.71 -12.67
CA LEU A 31 -27.62 14.62 -11.72
C LEU A 31 -26.56 13.89 -10.90
N CYS A 32 -26.89 12.73 -10.30
CA CYS A 32 -25.92 11.94 -9.55
C CYS A 32 -24.71 11.55 -10.39
N LEU A 33 -24.93 11.15 -11.65
CA LEU A 33 -23.84 10.81 -12.58
C LEU A 33 -22.96 12.02 -12.87
N GLU A 34 -23.54 13.19 -13.12
CA GLU A 34 -22.79 14.43 -13.35
C GLU A 34 -21.89 14.78 -12.16
N TYR A 35 -22.40 14.68 -10.92
CA TYR A 35 -21.60 14.99 -9.73
C TYR A 35 -20.50 13.95 -9.48
N VAL A 36 -20.79 12.65 -9.69
CA VAL A 36 -19.76 11.61 -9.61
C VAL A 36 -18.69 11.85 -10.65
N GLU A 37 -19.08 12.14 -11.89
CA GLU A 37 -18.11 12.42 -12.96
C GLU A 37 -17.28 13.65 -12.62
N LYS A 38 -17.91 14.77 -12.28
CA LYS A 38 -17.25 16.06 -12.03
C LYS A 38 -16.32 16.06 -10.81
N TYR A 39 -16.71 15.44 -9.70
CA TYR A 39 -15.97 15.54 -8.44
C TYR A 39 -15.17 14.30 -8.08
N ILE A 40 -15.53 13.12 -8.62
CA ILE A 40 -14.86 11.86 -8.30
C ILE A 40 -14.01 11.37 -9.49
N CYS A 41 -14.52 11.48 -10.72
CA CYS A 41 -13.82 10.94 -11.90
C CYS A 41 -12.98 11.95 -12.68
N ASN A 42 -13.34 13.24 -12.65
CA ASN A 42 -12.68 14.30 -13.42
C ASN A 42 -11.51 14.96 -12.68
N THR A 43 -11.12 14.43 -11.51
CA THR A 43 -9.86 14.81 -10.88
C THR A 43 -8.71 14.18 -11.66
N ASN A 44 -7.94 15.02 -12.36
CA ASN A 44 -6.62 14.67 -12.94
C ASN A 44 -5.72 13.91 -11.94
N GLU A 45 -5.98 14.06 -10.65
CA GLU A 45 -5.34 13.30 -9.57
C GLU A 45 -5.58 11.78 -9.68
N VAL A 46 -6.78 11.34 -10.06
CA VAL A 46 -7.10 9.90 -10.17
C VAL A 46 -6.38 9.27 -11.35
N THR A 47 -6.29 9.95 -12.49
CA THR A 47 -5.54 9.45 -13.65
C THR A 47 -4.03 9.44 -13.40
N VAL A 48 -3.50 10.47 -12.73
CA VAL A 48 -2.09 10.50 -12.28
C VAL A 48 -1.81 9.35 -11.31
N LEU A 49 -2.70 9.10 -10.34
CA LEU A 49 -2.55 7.99 -9.41
C LEU A 49 -2.59 6.63 -10.13
N VAL A 50 -3.50 6.44 -11.09
CA VAL A 50 -3.57 5.19 -11.88
C VAL A 50 -2.28 4.96 -12.66
N GLU A 51 -1.72 5.99 -13.28
CA GLU A 51 -0.47 5.85 -14.04
C GLU A 51 0.73 5.59 -13.13
N GLN A 52 0.81 6.27 -11.99
CA GLN A 52 1.81 6.00 -10.95
C GLN A 52 1.71 4.54 -10.44
N ILE A 53 0.50 4.04 -10.21
CA ILE A 53 0.27 2.64 -9.80
C ILE A 53 0.75 1.66 -10.89
N ARG A 54 0.53 1.98 -12.17
CA ARG A 54 0.99 1.16 -13.30
C ARG A 54 2.51 1.14 -13.43
N GLU A 55 3.15 2.30 -13.34
CA GLU A 55 4.62 2.40 -13.36
C GLU A 55 5.24 1.63 -12.18
N LEU A 56 4.63 1.72 -11.00
CA LEU A 56 5.06 0.98 -9.81
C LEU A 56 4.84 -0.54 -9.96
N HIS A 57 3.73 -0.97 -10.56
CA HIS A 57 3.52 -2.38 -10.90
C HIS A 57 4.57 -2.88 -11.89
N LYS A 58 4.85 -2.12 -12.96
CA LYS A 58 5.86 -2.49 -13.95
C LYS A 58 7.27 -2.54 -13.37
N ALA A 59 7.60 -1.65 -12.44
CA ALA A 59 8.86 -1.70 -11.70
C ALA A 59 8.94 -2.94 -10.79
N HIS A 60 7.81 -3.39 -10.25
CA HIS A 60 7.71 -4.60 -9.41
C HIS A 60 7.56 -5.91 -10.22
N GLU A 61 7.24 -5.85 -11.52
CA GLU A 61 7.22 -7.02 -12.42
C GLU A 61 8.62 -7.58 -12.69
N GLN A 62 9.67 -6.81 -12.44
CA GLN A 62 11.04 -7.29 -12.55
C GLN A 62 11.31 -8.33 -11.45
N PRO A 63 11.62 -9.59 -11.79
CA PRO A 63 11.79 -10.62 -10.78
C PRO A 63 13.08 -10.38 -9.99
N PHE A 64 13.01 -10.58 -8.67
CA PHE A 64 14.13 -10.46 -7.75
C PHE A 64 15.10 -11.62 -7.99
N ARG A 65 16.22 -11.34 -8.66
CA ARG A 65 17.30 -12.31 -8.89
C ARG A 65 18.11 -12.54 -7.60
N CYS A 66 18.49 -13.80 -7.37
CA CYS A 66 19.45 -14.15 -6.32
C CYS A 66 20.78 -13.40 -6.54
N ARG A 67 21.39 -12.95 -5.45
CA ARG A 67 22.66 -12.20 -5.49
C ARG A 67 23.91 -13.09 -5.51
N GLN A 68 23.77 -14.37 -5.19
CA GLN A 68 24.88 -15.31 -5.17
C GLN A 68 25.44 -15.52 -6.57
N GLN A 69 26.77 -15.51 -6.71
CA GLN A 69 27.44 -15.86 -7.96
C GLN A 69 27.03 -17.29 -8.38
N ASP A 70 26.74 -17.47 -9.66
CA ASP A 70 26.27 -18.72 -10.27
C ASP A 70 24.88 -19.21 -9.81
N CYS A 71 24.09 -18.37 -9.15
CA CYS A 71 22.68 -18.65 -8.86
C CYS A 71 21.74 -17.86 -9.77
N GLU A 72 21.05 -18.55 -10.67
CA GLU A 72 20.09 -17.95 -11.61
C GLU A 72 18.65 -17.93 -11.08
N GLN A 73 18.44 -18.26 -9.80
CA GLN A 73 17.10 -18.29 -9.21
C GLN A 73 16.49 -16.89 -9.14
N THR A 74 15.18 -16.83 -9.42
CA THR A 74 14.43 -15.58 -9.47
C THR A 74 13.12 -15.70 -8.70
N TYR A 75 12.70 -14.60 -8.08
CA TYR A 75 11.56 -14.59 -7.16
C TYR A 75 10.63 -13.42 -7.46
N VAL A 76 9.33 -13.66 -7.35
CA VAL A 76 8.30 -12.60 -7.45
C VAL A 76 8.38 -11.64 -6.26
N TYR A 77 8.80 -12.14 -5.09
CA TYR A 77 8.83 -11.37 -3.85
C TYR A 77 10.24 -11.26 -3.27
N HIS A 78 10.57 -10.06 -2.77
CA HIS A 78 11.84 -9.80 -2.08
C HIS A 78 12.12 -10.79 -0.95
N SER A 79 11.12 -11.05 -0.09
CA SER A 79 11.26 -11.97 1.04
C SER A 79 11.55 -13.40 0.60
N GLY A 80 11.02 -13.81 -0.56
CA GLY A 80 11.29 -15.13 -1.15
C GLY A 80 12.75 -15.26 -1.58
N ARG A 81 13.27 -14.25 -2.29
CA ARG A 81 14.70 -14.18 -2.63
C ARG A 81 15.58 -14.23 -1.39
N VAL A 82 15.32 -13.38 -0.38
CA VAL A 82 16.16 -13.30 0.83
C VAL A 82 16.14 -14.63 1.58
N LYS A 83 14.97 -15.26 1.69
CA LYS A 83 14.88 -16.59 2.28
C LYS A 83 15.76 -17.61 1.54
N HIS A 84 15.72 -17.63 0.21
CA HIS A 84 16.57 -18.52 -0.57
C HIS A 84 18.06 -18.23 -0.37
N GLU A 85 18.44 -16.96 -0.38
CA GLU A 85 19.82 -16.52 -0.15
C GLU A 85 20.35 -17.01 1.21
N ILE A 86 19.54 -16.93 2.27
CA ILE A 86 19.89 -17.42 3.60
C ILE A 86 19.91 -18.95 3.65
N ASP A 87 18.83 -19.61 3.20
CA ASP A 87 18.63 -21.06 3.35
C ASP A 87 19.61 -21.87 2.49
N VAL A 88 19.90 -21.41 1.27
CA VAL A 88 20.68 -22.18 0.27
C VAL A 88 22.13 -21.71 0.22
N HIS A 89 22.37 -20.42 0.42
CA HIS A 89 23.71 -19.83 0.27
C HIS A 89 24.31 -19.34 1.59
N SER A 90 23.56 -19.37 2.70
CA SER A 90 23.97 -18.74 3.98
C SER A 90 24.39 -17.28 3.80
N LEU A 91 23.80 -16.61 2.81
CA LEU A 91 24.11 -15.23 2.46
C LEU A 91 23.33 -14.30 3.37
N HIS A 92 23.98 -13.87 4.45
CA HIS A 92 23.47 -12.83 5.34
C HIS A 92 23.88 -11.47 4.80
N VAL A 93 22.91 -10.59 4.57
CA VAL A 93 23.22 -9.20 4.27
C VAL A 93 23.01 -8.40 5.54
N ASP A 94 24.11 -7.83 6.04
CA ASP A 94 24.09 -6.98 7.22
C ASP A 94 23.05 -5.89 7.02
N SER A 95 22.11 -5.87 7.96
CA SER A 95 20.95 -5.00 7.88
C SER A 95 21.35 -3.60 8.31
N ASP A 96 21.09 -2.61 7.45
CA ASP A 96 21.17 -1.18 7.80
C ASP A 96 20.43 -0.91 9.12
N PRO A 97 20.82 0.12 9.89
CA PRO A 97 20.09 0.50 11.10
C PRO A 97 18.62 0.84 10.77
N GLY A 98 17.67 0.19 11.45
CA GLY A 98 16.23 0.44 11.30
C GLY A 98 15.35 -0.81 11.41
N GLU A 99 14.03 -0.66 11.59
CA GLU A 99 13.09 -1.80 11.68
C GLU A 99 12.79 -2.44 10.30
N LYS A 100 12.99 -1.69 9.22
CA LYS A 100 12.71 -2.11 7.85
C LYS A 100 13.94 -2.04 6.96
N ASP A 101 13.92 -2.78 5.85
CA ASP A 101 14.91 -2.67 4.78
C ASP A 101 14.54 -1.59 3.75
N ALA A 102 15.41 -1.40 2.77
CA ALA A 102 15.22 -0.45 1.66
C ALA A 102 13.97 -0.74 0.80
N PHE A 103 13.39 -1.94 0.88
CA PHE A 103 12.17 -2.33 0.19
C PHE A 103 10.93 -2.22 1.09
N GLY A 104 11.08 -1.77 2.35
CA GLY A 104 9.99 -1.58 3.30
C GLY A 104 9.51 -2.85 4.02
N TYR A 105 10.22 -3.97 3.86
CA TYR A 105 9.95 -5.21 4.59
C TYR A 105 10.52 -5.11 6.02
N PHE A 106 9.80 -5.68 6.98
CA PHE A 106 10.20 -5.76 8.38
C PHE A 106 11.31 -6.78 8.56
N LYS A 107 12.43 -6.36 9.15
CA LYS A 107 13.57 -7.23 9.44
C LYS A 107 13.33 -7.96 10.77
N CYS A 108 13.79 -9.21 10.87
CA CYS A 108 13.77 -9.91 12.15
C CYS A 108 14.67 -9.20 13.17
N ARG A 109 14.15 -8.93 14.37
CA ARG A 109 14.87 -8.22 15.42
C ARG A 109 16.00 -9.04 16.05
N ALA A 110 15.90 -10.37 15.98
CA ALA A 110 16.97 -11.28 16.35
C ALA A 110 18.15 -11.28 15.34
N ASN A 111 18.09 -10.43 14.32
CA ASN A 111 19.10 -10.29 13.26
C ASN A 111 19.42 -11.60 12.53
N CYS A 112 18.44 -12.48 12.38
CA CYS A 112 18.56 -13.73 11.63
C CYS A 112 18.42 -13.53 10.10
N GLY A 113 18.49 -12.30 9.61
CA GLY A 113 18.56 -11.96 8.18
C GLY A 113 17.23 -12.04 7.42
N TYR A 114 16.23 -12.77 7.93
CA TYR A 114 14.93 -12.85 7.27
C TYR A 114 14.15 -11.53 7.32
N VAL A 115 13.43 -11.26 6.24
CA VAL A 115 12.58 -10.07 6.05
C VAL A 115 11.13 -10.47 5.76
N TYR A 116 10.18 -9.65 6.23
CA TYR A 116 8.76 -9.96 6.24
C TYR A 116 7.93 -8.79 5.76
N SER A 117 6.91 -9.07 4.95
CA SER A 117 6.02 -8.03 4.45
C SER A 117 5.21 -7.36 5.56
N THR A 118 4.87 -8.07 6.64
CA THR A 118 4.06 -7.50 7.73
C THR A 118 4.70 -7.73 9.11
N LYS A 119 4.41 -6.83 10.04
CA LYS A 119 4.82 -6.95 11.45
C LYS A 119 4.27 -8.22 12.09
N ALA A 120 3.05 -8.64 11.72
CA ALA A 120 2.44 -9.86 12.24
C ALA A 120 3.19 -11.13 11.80
N THR A 121 3.62 -11.22 10.53
CA THR A 121 4.36 -12.39 10.05
C THR A 121 5.77 -12.45 10.66
N ARG A 122 6.45 -11.32 10.81
CA ARG A 122 7.71 -11.23 11.56
C ARG A 122 7.54 -11.68 13.02
N ASN A 123 6.59 -11.08 13.75
CA ASN A 123 6.37 -11.39 15.17
C ASN A 123 6.00 -12.87 15.40
N ARG A 124 5.36 -13.53 14.42
CA ARG A 124 5.11 -14.97 14.47
C ARG A 124 6.40 -15.77 14.30
N HIS A 125 7.24 -15.41 13.34
CA HIS A 125 8.56 -16.03 13.17
C HIS A 125 9.42 -15.88 14.41
N GLU A 126 9.52 -14.66 14.95
CA GLU A 126 10.33 -14.37 16.14
C GLU A 126 9.92 -15.26 17.32
N ARG A 127 8.62 -15.40 17.59
CA ARG A 127 8.12 -16.28 18.67
C ARG A 127 8.39 -17.77 18.44
N GLN A 128 8.51 -18.21 17.19
CA GLN A 128 8.69 -19.62 16.85
C GLN A 128 10.15 -20.02 16.76
N THR A 129 11.00 -19.14 16.25
CA THR A 129 12.40 -19.42 15.93
C THR A 129 13.36 -18.78 16.93
N HIS A 130 12.91 -17.75 17.65
CA HIS A 130 13.72 -17.01 18.61
C HIS A 130 12.98 -16.85 19.96
N PRO A 131 12.66 -17.96 20.65
CA PRO A 131 11.87 -17.92 21.89
C PRO A 131 12.56 -17.16 23.04
N ASP A 132 13.88 -17.09 23.02
CA ASP A 132 14.68 -16.42 24.05
C ASP A 132 14.93 -14.93 23.75
N TYR A 133 14.46 -14.44 22.60
CA TYR A 133 14.63 -13.04 22.20
C TYR A 133 13.58 -12.15 22.88
N ASP A 134 14.01 -11.02 23.46
CA ASP A 134 13.07 -10.07 24.06
C ASP A 134 12.24 -9.35 22.98
N HIS A 135 11.04 -9.88 22.74
CA HIS A 135 10.10 -9.34 21.76
C HIS A 135 9.51 -7.97 22.14
N ASN A 136 9.68 -7.53 23.40
CA ASN A 136 9.16 -6.25 23.90
C ASN A 136 10.13 -5.09 23.67
N HIS A 137 11.33 -5.35 23.15
CA HIS A 137 12.25 -4.28 22.79
C HIS A 137 11.66 -3.48 21.61
N GLU A 138 11.16 -2.28 21.89
CA GLU A 138 10.83 -1.30 20.85
C GLU A 138 12.15 -0.72 20.33
N PRO A 139 12.41 -0.79 19.01
CA PRO A 139 13.58 -0.12 18.45
C PRO A 139 13.47 1.38 18.70
N ASP A 140 14.57 2.02 19.09
CA ASP A 140 14.65 3.47 19.22
C ASP A 140 14.07 4.13 17.97
N LYS A 141 13.20 5.14 18.17
CA LYS A 141 12.62 5.91 17.08
C LYS A 141 13.76 6.66 16.39
N VAL A 142 14.26 6.11 15.30
CA VAL A 142 15.10 6.86 14.37
C VAL A 142 14.16 7.81 13.63
N ASP A 143 14.17 9.08 14.04
CA ASP A 143 13.55 10.17 13.32
C ASP A 143 14.33 10.37 12.01
N ASP A 144 13.96 9.62 10.97
CA ASP A 144 14.43 9.91 9.63
C ASP A 144 13.24 10.11 8.70
N LYS A 145 12.80 11.36 8.64
CA LYS A 145 11.84 11.84 7.65
C LYS A 145 12.51 12.91 6.80
N THR A 146 13.27 12.48 5.79
CA THR A 146 13.42 13.31 4.60
C THR A 146 12.13 13.22 3.77
N PRO A 147 11.43 14.33 3.47
CA PRO A 147 10.13 14.33 2.80
C PRO A 147 10.11 13.77 1.36
N THR A 148 11.26 13.41 0.80
CA THR A 148 11.45 13.16 -0.64
C THR A 148 11.11 11.74 -1.11
N GLN A 149 10.74 10.81 -0.22
CA GLN A 149 10.39 9.43 -0.62
C GLN A 149 9.05 8.92 -0.06
N ASP A 150 8.28 9.75 0.62
CA ASP A 150 7.07 9.34 1.36
C ASP A 150 6.02 8.66 0.46
N TYR A 151 5.98 9.01 -0.84
CA TYR A 151 5.08 8.38 -1.81
C TYR A 151 5.41 6.90 -2.11
N LEU A 152 6.70 6.52 -2.14
CA LEU A 152 7.12 5.12 -2.31
C LEU A 152 6.76 4.27 -1.08
N TYR A 153 6.95 4.84 0.12
CA TYR A 153 6.62 4.17 1.39
C TYR A 153 5.11 4.02 1.61
N ASN A 154 4.31 5.00 1.18
CA ASN A 154 2.85 4.96 1.30
C ASN A 154 2.20 3.96 0.33
N TYR A 155 2.73 3.80 -0.88
CA TYR A 155 2.25 2.80 -1.83
C TYR A 155 2.50 1.37 -1.34
N HIS A 156 3.71 1.07 -0.86
CA HIS A 156 4.04 -0.26 -0.34
C HIS A 156 3.25 -0.60 0.94
N ARG A 157 2.96 0.41 1.79
CA ARG A 157 2.03 0.28 2.91
C ARG A 157 0.60 0.03 2.45
N GLY A 158 0.14 0.74 1.42
CA GLY A 158 -1.21 0.59 0.85
C GLY A 158 -1.43 -0.82 0.30
N LYS A 159 -0.50 -1.33 -0.50
CA LYS A 159 -0.62 -2.68 -1.09
C LYS A 159 -0.61 -3.79 -0.04
N LEU A 160 0.25 -3.66 0.98
CA LEU A 160 0.35 -4.64 2.07
C LEU A 160 -0.79 -4.57 3.09
N ALA A 161 -1.36 -3.39 3.33
CA ALA A 161 -2.45 -3.18 4.28
C ALA A 161 -3.82 -3.48 3.68
N PHE A 162 -4.01 -3.23 2.39
CA PHE A 162 -5.32 -3.33 1.72
C PHE A 162 -5.46 -4.54 0.78
N GLY A 163 -4.45 -5.41 0.66
CA GLY A 163 -4.55 -6.61 -0.16
C GLY A 163 -4.95 -6.29 -1.59
N ALA A 164 -4.38 -5.21 -2.15
CA ALA A 164 -4.64 -4.80 -3.53
C ALA A 164 -3.89 -5.74 -4.48
N ASP A 165 -4.38 -6.97 -4.57
CA ASP A 165 -4.34 -7.76 -5.79
C ASP A 165 -5.51 -7.28 -6.65
N PRO A 166 -5.29 -6.55 -7.75
CA PRO A 166 -6.31 -6.43 -8.76
C PRO A 166 -6.31 -7.74 -9.58
N PHE A 167 -7.51 -8.24 -9.84
CA PHE A 167 -7.86 -9.27 -10.82
C PHE A 167 -7.03 -9.23 -12.11
#